data_AF-A0A7C3YPN1-F1
#
_entry.id   AF-A0A7C3YPN1-F1
#
_cell.length_a   1.000
_cell.length_b   1.000
_cell.length_c   1.000
_cell.angle_alpha   90.00
_cell.angle_beta   90.00
_cell.angle_gamma   90.00
#
_symmetry.space_group_name_H-M   'P 1'
#
loop_
_entity.id
_entity.type
_entity.pdbx_description
1 polymer ?
#
loop_
_entity_poly.entity_id
_entity_poly.type
_entity_poly.pdbx_seq_one_letter_code
_entity_poly.pdbx_strand_id
1 'polypeptide(L)'
;MAMTETELAVKAVSLDGEGLSLEQVVAVSRGPAPVELDVLGKAKLIRSRGIIEKIVGEDQPVYGVTTGFGKFSDVSVSPEDRNALQRNIIMSHAGGVGEPLPSDLVRAMMLLRANSLAKGYSGVRREVVQLLLDMLNNAIHPVVP
;
A
#
# COMPACT_ATOMS: atom_id res chain seq x y z
N MET A 1 -8.62 32.75 32.16
CA MET A 1 -9.03 32.66 30.74
C MET A 1 -9.19 31.19 30.46
N ALA A 2 -10.44 30.74 30.30
CA ALA A 2 -10.82 29.33 30.32
C ALA A 2 -10.13 28.56 29.20
N MET A 3 -9.49 27.44 29.56
CA MET A 3 -9.12 26.38 28.62
C MET A 3 -10.42 25.68 28.24
N THR A 4 -11.02 26.06 27.11
CA THR A 4 -12.24 25.44 26.60
C THR A 4 -11.90 24.20 25.79
N GLU A 5 -12.48 23.08 26.24
CA GLU A 5 -12.82 21.89 25.46
C GLU A 5 -11.65 21.16 24.80
N THR A 6 -11.12 20.18 25.54
CA THR A 6 -10.83 18.83 25.06
C THR A 6 -10.43 18.73 23.59
N GLU A 7 -9.15 18.45 23.34
CA GLU A 7 -8.66 17.77 22.14
C GLU A 7 -9.79 16.91 21.54
N LEU A 8 -10.44 17.40 20.49
CA LEU A 8 -11.30 16.57 19.67
C LEU A 8 -10.36 15.52 19.09
N ALA A 9 -10.28 14.37 19.77
CA ALA A 9 -9.47 13.25 19.35
C ALA A 9 -9.77 13.04 17.88
N VAL A 10 -8.79 13.36 17.02
CA VAL A 10 -9.00 13.31 15.59
C VAL A 10 -9.31 11.85 15.29
N LYS A 11 -10.57 11.59 14.93
CA LYS A 11 -11.08 10.22 14.81
C LYS A 11 -10.22 9.47 13.80
N ALA A 12 -9.65 8.36 14.23
CA ALA A 12 -8.84 7.52 13.36
C ALA A 12 -9.65 7.07 12.15
N VAL A 13 -9.02 7.12 10.97
CA VAL A 13 -9.55 6.56 9.74
C VAL A 13 -9.13 5.09 9.68
N SER A 14 -10.10 4.19 9.87
CA SER A 14 -9.89 2.74 9.78
C SER A 14 -10.09 2.27 8.33
N LEU A 15 -9.09 1.59 7.76
CA LEU A 15 -9.13 1.07 6.40
C LEU A 15 -9.57 -0.39 6.36
N ASP A 16 -10.70 -0.67 5.72
CA ASP A 16 -11.26 -2.02 5.49
C ASP A 16 -11.19 -2.45 4.01
N GLY A 17 -10.69 -1.56 3.16
CA GLY A 17 -10.61 -1.69 1.71
C GLY A 17 -11.75 -1.03 0.94
N GLU A 18 -12.93 -0.82 1.52
CA GLU A 18 -14.15 -0.44 0.78
C GLU A 18 -14.78 0.89 1.24
N GLY A 19 -14.68 1.23 2.52
CA GLY A 19 -15.42 2.32 3.16
C GLY A 19 -14.73 3.68 3.22
N LEU A 20 -13.59 3.86 2.55
CA LEU A 20 -12.83 5.12 2.61
C LEU A 20 -13.55 6.25 1.85
N SER A 21 -13.96 7.30 2.56
CA SER A 21 -14.65 8.46 1.99
C SER A 21 -13.67 9.55 1.51
N LEU A 22 -14.15 10.47 0.68
CA LEU A 22 -13.35 11.62 0.22
C LEU A 22 -12.95 12.54 1.38
N GLU A 23 -13.85 12.75 2.35
CA GLU A 23 -13.61 13.56 3.54
C GLU A 23 -12.49 12.95 4.38
N GLN A 24 -12.45 11.63 4.51
CA GLN A 24 -11.38 10.92 5.21
C GLN A 24 -10.05 11.02 4.46
N VAL A 25 -10.08 10.94 3.12
CA VAL A 25 -8.88 11.19 2.30
C VAL A 25 -8.34 12.58 2.56
N VAL A 26 -9.18 13.61 2.55
CA VAL A 26 -8.79 14.99 2.86
C VAL A 26 -8.26 15.12 4.29
N ALA A 27 -8.94 14.53 5.27
CA ALA A 27 -8.56 14.59 6.69
C ALA A 27 -7.18 14.00 6.96
N VAL A 28 -6.79 12.93 6.26
CA VAL A 28 -5.47 12.29 6.40
C VAL A 28 -4.41 13.00 5.56
N SER A 29 -4.72 13.31 4.30
CA SER A 29 -3.75 13.88 3.36
C SER A 29 -3.33 15.30 3.74
N ARG A 30 -4.29 16.14 4.16
CA ARG A 30 -4.09 17.56 4.49
C ARG A 30 -4.17 17.86 5.98
N GLY A 31 -4.56 16.88 6.80
CA GLY A 31 -4.69 17.02 8.24
C GLY A 31 -3.90 15.95 9.01
N PRO A 32 -3.98 15.97 10.35
CA PRO A 32 -3.25 15.05 11.22
C PRO A 32 -4.06 13.78 11.54
N ALA A 33 -5.10 13.45 10.76
CA ALA A 33 -5.95 12.31 11.09
C ALA A 33 -5.15 11.00 11.10
N PRO A 34 -5.10 10.27 12.23
CA PRO A 34 -4.39 9.01 12.29
C PRO A 34 -5.11 7.96 11.44
N VAL A 35 -4.34 7.02 10.91
CA VAL A 35 -4.83 5.93 10.07
C VAL A 35 -4.49 4.58 10.67
N GLU A 36 -5.41 3.64 10.56
CA GLU A 36 -5.20 2.27 11.02
C GLU A 36 -5.81 1.25 10.07
N LEU A 37 -5.34 0.00 10.18
CA LEU A 37 -5.87 -1.11 9.41
C LEU A 37 -6.97 -1.82 10.20
N ASP A 38 -8.15 -1.90 9.60
CA ASP A 38 -9.32 -2.57 10.18
C ASP A 38 -9.09 -4.08 10.36
N VAL A 39 -9.80 -4.69 11.30
CA VAL A 39 -9.77 -6.14 11.53
C VAL A 39 -10.21 -6.94 10.29
N LEU A 40 -11.19 -6.45 9.53
CA LEU A 40 -11.63 -7.05 8.27
C LEU A 40 -10.55 -6.91 7.19
N GLY A 41 -9.92 -5.74 7.09
CA GLY A 41 -8.78 -5.52 6.18
C GLY A 41 -7.61 -6.47 6.47
N LYS A 42 -7.27 -6.65 7.76
CA LYS A 42 -6.25 -7.62 8.21
C LYS A 42 -6.60 -9.05 7.78
N ALA A 43 -7.83 -9.49 8.01
CA ALA A 43 -8.27 -10.83 7.64
C ALA A 43 -8.25 -11.07 6.12
N LYS A 44 -8.66 -10.06 5.32
CA LYS A 44 -8.60 -10.10 3.85
C LYS A 44 -7.16 -10.24 3.35
N LEU A 45 -6.21 -9.48 3.91
CA LEU A 45 -4.79 -9.56 3.55
C LEU A 45 -4.18 -10.94 3.84
N ILE A 46 -4.43 -11.50 5.03
CA ILE A 46 -3.92 -12.83 5.41
C ILE A 46 -4.42 -13.89 4.44
N ARG A 47 -5.73 -13.87 4.12
CA ARG A 47 -6.33 -14.81 3.16
C ARG A 47 -5.73 -14.67 1.77
N SER A 48 -5.61 -13.43 1.28
CA SER A 48 -5.02 -13.12 -0.03
C SER A 48 -3.58 -13.63 -0.14
N ARG A 49 -2.81 -13.44 0.93
CA ARG A 49 -1.41 -13.84 0.97
C ARG A 49 -1.22 -15.35 0.91
N GLY A 50 -2.06 -16.12 1.61
CA GLY A 50 -2.03 -17.58 1.56
C GLY A 50 -2.26 -18.16 0.16
N ILE A 51 -3.03 -17.47 -0.69
CA ILE A 51 -3.22 -17.87 -2.10
C ILE A 51 -1.91 -17.74 -2.88
N ILE A 52 -1.18 -16.62 -2.72
CA ILE A 52 0.13 -16.44 -3.35
C ILE A 52 1.14 -17.47 -2.87
N GLU A 53 1.15 -17.79 -1.57
CA GLU A 53 2.06 -18.79 -1.02
C GLU A 53 1.82 -20.18 -1.61
N LYS A 54 0.55 -20.55 -1.82
CA LYS A 54 0.19 -21.79 -2.52
C LYS A 54 0.65 -21.78 -3.99
N ILE A 55 0.35 -20.71 -4.73
CA ILE A 55 0.75 -20.56 -6.14
C ILE A 55 2.26 -20.70 -6.33
N VAL A 56 3.04 -20.02 -5.47
CA VAL A 56 4.50 -20.03 -5.51
C VAL A 56 5.07 -21.42 -5.20
N GLY A 57 4.42 -22.17 -4.31
CA GLY A 57 4.81 -23.55 -3.97
C GLY A 57 4.46 -24.60 -5.03
N GLU A 58 3.46 -24.33 -5.88
CA GLU A 58 3.01 -25.24 -6.96
C GLU A 58 3.63 -24.92 -8.32
N ASP A 59 4.51 -23.92 -8.40
CA ASP A 59 5.19 -23.44 -9.61
C ASP A 59 4.25 -23.10 -10.79
N GLN A 60 3.03 -22.64 -10.47
CA GLN A 60 2.06 -22.24 -11.48
C GLN A 60 2.49 -20.93 -12.18
N PRO A 61 2.29 -20.80 -13.51
CA PRO A 61 2.59 -19.57 -14.23
C PRO A 61 1.64 -18.44 -13.83
N VAL A 62 2.17 -17.41 -13.18
CA VAL A 62 1.42 -16.24 -12.71
C VAL A 62 2.21 -14.98 -13.02
N TYR A 63 1.56 -14.08 -13.75
CA TYR A 63 2.13 -12.81 -14.21
C TYR A 63 2.74 -11.99 -13.06
N GLY A 64 4.02 -11.64 -13.21
CA GLY A 64 4.74 -10.83 -12.22
C GLY A 64 5.01 -11.54 -10.89
N VAL A 65 4.74 -12.85 -10.79
CA VAL A 65 5.10 -13.69 -9.62
C VAL A 65 6.10 -14.76 -10.03
N THR A 66 5.74 -15.59 -11.01
CA THR A 66 6.58 -16.65 -11.58
C THR A 66 6.93 -16.39 -13.05
N THR A 67 6.41 -15.31 -13.63
CA THR A 67 6.79 -14.84 -14.97
C THR A 67 7.23 -13.37 -14.96
N GLY A 68 7.81 -12.92 -16.07
CA GLY A 68 8.20 -11.52 -16.27
C GLY A 68 7.02 -10.56 -16.42
N PHE A 69 7.33 -9.30 -16.75
CA PHE A 69 6.36 -8.22 -16.91
C PHE A 69 6.27 -7.76 -18.38
N GLY A 70 5.11 -7.23 -18.79
CA GLY A 70 4.90 -6.67 -20.11
C GLY A 70 5.23 -7.66 -21.23
N LYS A 71 6.14 -7.29 -22.14
CA LYS A 71 6.60 -8.14 -23.24
C LYS A 71 7.20 -9.48 -22.76
N PHE A 72 7.65 -9.56 -21.52
CA PHE A 72 8.23 -10.77 -20.94
C PHE A 72 7.21 -11.57 -20.10
N SER A 73 5.90 -11.35 -20.27
CA SER A 73 4.84 -12.08 -19.55
C SER A 73 4.91 -13.60 -19.73
N ASP A 74 5.43 -14.05 -20.88
CA ASP A 74 5.51 -15.46 -21.26
C ASP A 74 6.86 -16.10 -20.88
N VAL A 75 7.75 -15.32 -20.24
CA VAL A 75 9.05 -15.79 -19.78
C VAL A 75 8.94 -16.23 -18.33
N SER A 76 9.17 -17.51 -18.07
CA SER A 76 9.23 -18.06 -16.71
C SER A 76 10.45 -17.55 -15.94
N VAL A 77 10.28 -17.36 -14.63
CA VAL A 77 11.31 -16.86 -13.71
C VAL A 77 11.52 -17.88 -12.60
N SER A 78 12.78 -18.32 -12.47
CA SER A 78 13.23 -19.28 -11.46
C SER A 78 12.93 -18.79 -10.05
N PRO A 79 12.67 -19.68 -9.07
CA PRO A 79 12.49 -19.30 -7.67
C PRO A 79 13.61 -18.41 -7.11
N GLU A 80 14.85 -18.67 -7.50
CA GLU A 80 16.05 -17.95 -7.05
C GLU A 80 16.07 -16.50 -7.56
N ASP A 81 15.55 -16.26 -8.77
CA ASP A 81 15.53 -14.95 -9.42
C ASP A 81 14.30 -14.09 -9.03
N ARG A 82 13.27 -14.68 -8.42
CA ARG A 82 12.01 -13.95 -8.09
C ARG A 82 12.23 -12.71 -7.23
N ASN A 83 13.15 -12.76 -6.27
CA ASN A 83 13.46 -11.60 -5.44
C ASN A 83 14.13 -10.48 -6.26
N ALA A 84 15.05 -10.84 -7.16
CA ALA A 84 15.68 -9.89 -8.06
C ALA A 84 14.67 -9.29 -9.03
N LEU A 85 13.75 -10.10 -9.58
CA LEU A 85 12.64 -9.65 -10.42
C LEU A 85 11.80 -8.56 -9.72
N GLN A 86 11.36 -8.79 -8.48
CA GLN A 86 10.55 -7.84 -7.71
C GLN A 86 11.31 -6.55 -7.37
N ARG A 87 12.64 -6.61 -7.15
CA ARG A 87 13.45 -5.40 -6.98
C ARG A 87 13.58 -4.64 -8.30
N ASN A 88 13.88 -5.34 -9.38
CA ASN A 88 14.17 -4.75 -10.68
C ASN A 88 12.96 -4.06 -11.32
N ILE A 89 11.74 -4.55 -11.06
CA ILE A 89 10.54 -3.86 -11.54
C ILE A 89 10.39 -2.48 -10.91
N ILE A 90 10.68 -2.34 -9.61
CA ILE A 90 10.66 -1.03 -8.94
C ILE A 90 11.76 -0.14 -9.52
N MET A 91 12.98 -0.65 -9.66
CA MET A 91 14.11 0.14 -10.17
C MET A 91 13.89 0.61 -11.63
N SER A 92 13.32 -0.24 -12.48
CA SER A 92 13.07 0.12 -13.89
C SER A 92 11.89 1.09 -14.07
N HIS A 93 10.97 1.16 -13.11
CA HIS A 93 9.80 2.05 -13.16
C HIS A 93 9.98 3.34 -12.36
N ALA A 94 11.05 3.45 -11.55
CA ALA A 94 11.45 4.67 -10.86
C ALA A 94 12.10 5.70 -11.81
N GLY A 95 11.43 5.98 -12.94
CA GLY A 95 11.89 6.89 -14.00
C GLY A 95 11.14 8.22 -14.04
N GLY A 96 10.42 8.59 -12.98
CA GLY A 96 9.74 9.88 -12.88
C GLY A 96 10.73 11.05 -12.92
N VAL A 97 10.33 12.14 -13.56
CA VAL A 97 11.12 13.38 -13.71
C VAL A 97 10.21 14.59 -13.52
N GLY A 98 10.78 15.70 -13.06
CA GLY A 98 10.04 16.93 -12.82
C GLY A 98 10.17 17.42 -11.39
N GLU A 99 9.35 18.42 -11.06
CA GLU A 99 9.26 18.95 -9.71
C GLU A 99 8.49 17.98 -8.81
N PRO A 100 8.98 17.71 -7.58
CA PRO A 100 8.29 16.82 -6.66
C PRO A 100 6.83 17.22 -6.41
N LEU A 101 5.96 16.21 -6.36
CA LEU A 101 4.57 16.38 -5.98
C LEU A 101 4.46 16.97 -4.56
N PRO A 102 3.47 17.85 -4.31
CA PRO A 102 3.15 18.32 -2.97
C PRO A 102 2.90 17.17 -2.00
N SER A 103 3.30 17.35 -0.74
CA SER A 103 3.24 16.28 0.28
C SER A 103 1.83 15.79 0.56
N ASP A 104 0.81 16.66 0.49
CA ASP A 104 -0.58 16.25 0.66
C ASP A 104 -1.04 15.29 -0.44
N LEU A 105 -0.61 15.53 -1.68
CA LEU A 105 -0.89 14.65 -2.81
C LEU A 105 -0.19 13.28 -2.65
N VAL A 106 1.07 13.27 -2.22
CA VAL A 106 1.81 12.02 -1.93
C VAL A 106 1.13 11.24 -0.80
N ARG A 107 0.71 11.92 0.27
CA ARG A 107 -0.03 11.29 1.38
C ARG A 107 -1.35 10.69 0.91
N ALA A 108 -2.10 11.39 0.04
CA ALA A 108 -3.31 10.86 -0.56
C ALA A 108 -3.02 9.60 -1.40
N MET A 109 -1.96 9.62 -2.23
CA MET A 109 -1.54 8.45 -3.01
C MET A 109 -1.21 7.25 -2.11
N MET A 110 -0.45 7.46 -1.03
CA MET A 110 -0.11 6.41 -0.07
C MET A 110 -1.35 5.84 0.61
N LEU A 111 -2.27 6.69 1.06
CA LEU A 111 -3.51 6.27 1.72
C LEU A 111 -4.40 5.45 0.78
N LEU A 112 -4.63 5.95 -0.44
CA LEU A 112 -5.44 5.27 -1.44
C LEU A 112 -4.80 3.92 -1.81
N ARG A 113 -3.47 3.87 -1.90
CA ARG A 113 -2.76 2.61 -2.16
C ARG A 113 -2.93 1.64 -1.00
N ALA A 114 -2.76 2.08 0.24
CA ALA A 114 -2.97 1.25 1.43
C ALA A 114 -4.40 0.68 1.47
N ASN A 115 -5.40 1.51 1.22
CA ASN A 115 -6.80 1.06 1.18
C ASN A 115 -7.06 0.07 0.02
N SER A 116 -6.52 0.34 -1.18
CA SER A 116 -6.61 -0.58 -2.31
C SER A 116 -6.01 -1.95 -2.00
N LEU A 117 -4.86 -2.00 -1.32
CA LEU A 117 -4.23 -3.25 -0.87
C LEU A 117 -5.08 -3.96 0.19
N ALA A 118 -5.70 -3.21 1.12
CA ALA A 118 -6.56 -3.74 2.18
C ALA A 118 -7.81 -4.47 1.65
N LYS A 119 -8.19 -4.27 0.38
CA LYS A 119 -9.23 -5.09 -0.28
C LYS A 119 -8.91 -6.59 -0.31
N GLY A 120 -7.63 -6.97 -0.24
CA GLY A 120 -7.21 -8.38 -0.18
C GLY A 120 -7.22 -9.10 -1.52
N TYR A 121 -6.99 -8.39 -2.64
CA TYR A 121 -6.85 -9.00 -3.97
C TYR A 121 -5.43 -8.92 -4.53
N SER A 122 -4.49 -8.30 -3.80
CA SER A 122 -3.13 -8.05 -4.29
C SER A 122 -2.09 -9.06 -3.82
N GLY A 123 -2.42 -9.96 -2.88
CA GLY A 123 -1.47 -10.96 -2.39
C GLY A 123 -0.25 -10.41 -1.63
N VAL A 124 -0.32 -9.14 -1.23
CA VAL A 124 0.76 -8.47 -0.49
C VAL A 124 0.81 -8.95 0.95
N ARG A 125 1.98 -8.83 1.57
CA ARG A 125 2.15 -9.06 3.01
C ARG A 125 1.50 -7.94 3.81
N ARG A 126 0.94 -8.27 4.97
CA ARG A 126 0.29 -7.30 5.87
C ARG A 126 1.24 -6.18 6.27
N GLU A 127 2.50 -6.51 6.49
CA GLU A 127 3.55 -5.58 6.92
C GLU A 127 3.79 -4.47 5.88
N VAL A 128 3.52 -4.71 4.59
CA VAL A 128 3.62 -3.68 3.54
C VAL A 128 2.53 -2.63 3.72
N VAL A 129 1.30 -3.05 4.00
CA VAL A 129 0.19 -2.12 4.25
C VAL A 129 0.44 -1.39 5.57
N GLN A 130 0.86 -2.11 6.62
CA GLN A 130 1.18 -1.51 7.91
C GLN A 130 2.29 -0.44 7.78
N LEU A 131 3.35 -0.72 7.01
CA LEU A 131 4.41 0.25 6.78
C LEU A 131 3.89 1.55 6.14
N LEU A 132 2.99 1.46 5.15
CA LEU A 132 2.39 2.66 4.56
C LEU A 132 1.60 3.49 5.58
N LEU A 133 0.85 2.82 6.47
CA LEU A 133 0.09 3.48 7.53
C LEU A 133 1.01 4.11 8.58
N ASP A 134 2.05 3.39 8.99
CA ASP A 134 3.04 3.89 9.95
C ASP A 134 3.78 5.11 9.37
N MET A 135 4.15 5.07 8.09
CA MET A 135 4.72 6.21 7.38
C MET A 135 3.77 7.42 7.37
N LEU A 136 2.48 7.21 7.07
CA LEU A 136 1.46 8.28 7.11
C LEU A 136 1.32 8.91 8.50
N ASN A 137 1.24 8.07 9.54
CA ASN A 137 1.10 8.47 10.93
C ASN A 137 2.35 9.20 11.48
N ASN A 138 3.54 8.85 10.98
CA ASN A 138 4.80 9.49 11.35
C ASN A 138 5.20 10.64 10.42
N ALA A 139 4.32 11.06 9.51
CA ALA A 139 4.58 12.10 8.51
C ALA A 139 5.84 11.84 7.64
N ILE A 140 6.13 10.56 7.37
CA ILE A 140 7.20 10.12 6.48
C ILE A 140 6.57 9.90 5.10
N HIS A 141 7.00 10.66 4.10
CA HIS A 141 6.50 10.53 2.73
C HIS A 141 7.65 10.52 1.72
N PRO A 142 7.60 9.63 0.70
CA PRO A 142 8.61 9.59 -0.34
C PRO A 142 8.58 10.87 -1.18
N VAL A 143 9.72 11.23 -1.77
CA VAL A 143 9.77 12.24 -2.83
C VAL A 143 9.32 11.58 -4.12
N VAL A 144 8.23 12.07 -4.71
CA VAL A 144 7.68 11.58 -5.96
C VAL A 144 7.85 12.68 -7.01
N PRO A 145 8.76 12.54 -7.99
CA PRO A 145 8.95 13.49 -9.07
C PRO A 145 7.76 13.57 -10.04
#